data_AF-A0A3S0H5C2-F1
#
_entry.id   AF-A0A3S0H5C2-F1
#
_cell.length_a   1.000
_cell.length_b   1.000
_cell.length_c   1.000
_cell.angle_alpha   90.00
_cell.angle_beta   90.00
_cell.angle_gamma   90.00
#
_symmetry.space_group_name_H-M   'P 1'
#
loop_
_entity.id
_entity.type
_entity.pdbx_description
1 polymer ?
#
loop_
_entity_poly.entity_id
_entity_poly.type
_entity_poly.pdbx_seq_one_letter_code
_entity_poly.pdbx_strand_id
1 'polypeptide(L)'
;MKTLRLALLAASLLVSLASCDSKSKSEDPQPEAPAVARNQMDRMFYYPVSLTSAGISYAPADVKATGRLTTDQLLLSFGPEAGQDAVDFVLPVARLTAGLTGTYALQSLPTPATGVVQVAYTFTTSRTGSGTSGRLFLSNANYMDGQVVITAYDQRRRLLSGNYTVRMNDISDPYSTAMSSPPAARCNLTLNGSFENLPLQ
;
A
#
# COMPACT_ATOMS: atom_id res chain seq x y z
N MET A 1 31.27 39.98 59.95
CA MET A 1 31.56 40.24 58.52
C MET A 1 32.81 39.47 58.11
N LYS A 2 32.80 38.91 56.89
CA LYS A 2 33.91 38.27 56.14
C LYS A 2 34.31 36.84 56.54
N THR A 3 33.63 35.88 55.92
CA THR A 3 34.16 34.54 55.64
C THR A 3 35.01 34.60 54.36
N LEU A 4 36.23 34.05 54.42
CA LEU A 4 37.17 34.00 53.31
C LEU A 4 37.87 32.64 53.23
N ARG A 5 37.73 32.00 52.06
CA ARG A 5 38.62 31.05 51.33
C ARG A 5 39.06 29.74 52.00
N LEU A 6 38.73 28.57 51.44
CA LEU A 6 39.26 27.87 50.23
C LEU A 6 40.57 27.09 50.50
N ALA A 7 40.53 25.77 50.29
CA ALA A 7 41.60 24.79 49.94
C ALA A 7 41.53 23.52 50.82
N LEU A 8 41.91 22.30 50.45
CA LEU A 8 42.16 21.52 49.21
C LEU A 8 42.61 20.10 49.72
N LEU A 9 42.69 19.08 48.84
CA LEU A 9 43.22 17.70 49.01
C LEU A 9 42.29 16.67 49.71
N ALA A 10 41.77 15.64 49.02
CA ALA A 10 42.41 14.46 48.40
C ALA A 10 42.91 13.41 49.41
N ALA A 11 42.27 12.23 49.45
CA ALA A 11 42.89 10.94 49.07
C ALA A 11 42.09 9.70 49.55
N SER A 12 42.11 8.68 48.67
CA SER A 12 42.15 7.22 48.91
C SER A 12 40.90 6.42 49.32
N LEU A 13 40.47 5.63 48.32
CA LEU A 13 39.98 4.25 48.31
C LEU A 13 39.82 3.50 49.66
N LEU A 14 38.61 2.95 49.85
CA LEU A 14 38.43 1.63 50.46
C LEU A 14 37.43 0.81 49.63
N VAL A 15 37.93 -0.29 49.08
CA VAL A 15 37.18 -1.37 48.46
C VAL A 15 36.43 -2.12 49.56
N SER A 16 35.12 -2.30 49.42
CA SER A 16 34.40 -3.38 50.08
C SER A 16 33.41 -4.01 49.10
N LEU A 17 33.77 -5.23 48.70
CA LEU A 17 32.88 -6.18 48.03
C LEU A 17 31.81 -6.60 49.06
N ALA A 18 30.56 -6.21 48.82
CA ALA A 18 29.41 -6.87 49.44
C ALA A 18 28.60 -7.52 48.31
N SER A 19 28.92 -8.80 48.09
CA SER A 19 28.04 -9.76 47.45
C SER A 19 26.81 -9.98 48.33
N CYS A 20 25.62 -9.99 47.71
CA CYS A 20 24.29 -10.46 48.13
C CYS A 20 23.26 -9.48 47.54
N ASP A 21 22.18 -9.85 46.88
CA ASP A 21 21.60 -11.12 46.49
C ASP A 21 20.43 -10.72 45.55
N SER A 22 20.10 -11.60 44.60
CA SER A 22 18.80 -11.68 43.91
C SER A 22 18.04 -10.37 43.56
N LYS A 23 18.38 -9.75 42.43
CA LYS A 23 17.37 -9.10 41.58
C LYS A 23 17.58 -9.52 40.13
N SER A 24 16.67 -10.37 39.68
CA SER A 24 16.30 -10.62 38.30
C SER A 24 16.65 -9.43 37.42
N LYS A 25 17.64 -9.61 36.53
CA LYS A 25 17.69 -8.83 35.30
C LYS A 25 16.35 -9.08 34.62
N SER A 26 15.41 -8.15 34.73
CA SER A 26 14.41 -8.04 33.69
C SER A 26 15.23 -7.85 32.41
N GLU A 27 15.17 -8.83 31.53
CA GLU A 27 15.40 -8.56 30.12
C GLU A 27 14.32 -7.53 29.77
N ASP A 28 14.67 -6.25 29.86
CA ASP A 28 13.87 -5.22 29.23
C ASP A 28 13.71 -5.67 27.77
N PRO A 29 12.48 -5.86 27.27
CA PRO A 29 12.27 -6.46 25.96
C PRO A 29 13.00 -5.60 24.93
N GLN A 30 13.96 -6.20 24.23
CA GLN A 30 14.72 -5.53 23.19
C GLN A 30 13.74 -4.91 22.17
N PRO A 31 13.96 -3.65 21.73
CA PRO A 31 13.08 -3.02 20.75
C PRO A 31 12.93 -3.90 19.52
N GLU A 32 11.68 -4.17 19.13
CA GLU A 32 11.38 -4.96 17.95
C GLU A 32 11.96 -4.26 16.71
N ALA A 33 12.62 -5.03 15.83
CA ALA A 33 13.22 -4.47 14.64
C ALA A 33 12.16 -3.78 13.75
N PRO A 34 12.52 -2.68 13.05
CA PRO A 34 11.61 -2.03 12.12
C PRO A 34 11.14 -3.01 11.04
N ALA A 35 9.82 -3.10 10.85
CA ALA A 35 9.27 -3.89 9.77
C ALA A 35 9.60 -3.24 8.42
N VAL A 36 10.07 -4.04 7.46
CA VAL A 36 10.43 -3.55 6.12
C VAL A 36 9.20 -3.66 5.21
N ALA A 37 8.81 -2.54 4.60
CA ALA A 37 7.72 -2.52 3.64
C ALA A 37 8.13 -3.22 2.34
N ARG A 38 7.23 -4.05 1.79
CA ARG A 38 7.42 -4.73 0.49
C ARG A 38 6.16 -4.63 -0.33
N ASN A 39 6.28 -4.27 -1.60
CA ASN A 39 5.14 -4.12 -2.49
C ASN A 39 5.42 -4.84 -3.81
N GLN A 40 4.38 -5.37 -4.43
CA GLN A 40 4.45 -5.98 -5.76
C GLN A 40 3.27 -5.51 -6.59
N MET A 41 3.48 -5.43 -7.90
CA MET A 41 2.45 -5.03 -8.86
C MET A 41 2.75 -5.66 -10.22
N ASP A 42 1.74 -6.33 -10.76
CA ASP A 42 1.79 -7.03 -12.03
C ASP A 42 0.56 -6.67 -12.85
N ARG A 43 0.76 -6.37 -14.13
CA ARG A 43 -0.31 -6.05 -15.08
C ARG A 43 -0.24 -7.00 -16.27
N MET A 44 -1.40 -7.43 -16.73
CA MET A 44 -1.56 -8.17 -17.98
C MET A 44 -2.71 -7.58 -18.80
N PHE A 45 -2.44 -7.29 -20.07
CA PHE A 45 -3.47 -7.10 -21.08
C PHE A 45 -3.55 -8.35 -21.95
N TYR A 46 -4.75 -8.90 -22.10
CA TYR A 46 -5.05 -9.97 -23.04
C TYR A 46 -5.94 -9.44 -24.16
N TYR A 47 -5.60 -9.73 -25.40
CA TYR A 47 -6.32 -9.28 -26.59
C TYR A 47 -7.04 -10.47 -27.23
N PRO A 48 -8.36 -10.63 -27.00
CA PRO A 48 -9.08 -11.83 -27.43
C PRO A 48 -9.13 -12.02 -28.95
N VAL A 49 -9.10 -10.93 -29.72
CA VAL A 49 -9.18 -10.99 -31.19
C VAL A 49 -7.89 -11.55 -31.80
N SER A 50 -6.73 -11.13 -31.29
CA SER A 50 -5.42 -11.59 -31.77
C SER A 50 -4.87 -12.78 -30.98
N LEU A 51 -5.51 -13.17 -29.87
CA LEU A 51 -5.04 -14.17 -28.92
C LEU A 51 -3.65 -13.87 -28.36
N THR A 52 -3.29 -12.59 -28.26
CA THR A 52 -1.98 -12.14 -27.74
C THR A 52 -2.11 -11.55 -26.34
N SER A 53 -0.98 -11.50 -25.63
CA SER A 53 -0.89 -10.89 -24.30
C SER A 53 0.28 -9.92 -24.22
N ALA A 54 0.11 -8.84 -23.45
CA ALA A 54 1.16 -7.89 -23.13
C ALA A 54 1.14 -7.64 -21.61
N GLY A 55 2.18 -8.08 -20.92
CA GLY A 55 2.28 -7.99 -19.46
C GLY A 55 3.53 -7.26 -19.00
N ILE A 56 3.49 -6.75 -17.78
CA ILE A 56 4.64 -6.20 -17.06
C ILE A 56 4.55 -6.58 -15.59
N SER A 57 5.69 -6.95 -15.02
CA SER A 57 5.91 -7.12 -13.59
C SER A 57 6.87 -6.04 -13.14
N TYR A 58 6.44 -5.17 -12.24
CA TYR A 58 7.30 -4.11 -11.73
C TYR A 58 8.26 -4.67 -10.67
N ALA A 59 9.51 -4.21 -10.67
CA ALA A 59 10.45 -4.59 -9.63
C ALA A 59 9.93 -4.12 -8.27
N PRO A 60 9.96 -4.94 -7.20
CA PRO A 60 9.40 -4.56 -5.90
C PRO A 60 9.96 -3.25 -5.31
N ALA A 61 11.22 -2.92 -5.61
CA ALA A 61 11.86 -1.68 -5.18
C ALA A 61 11.26 -0.41 -5.84
N ASP A 62 10.67 -0.58 -7.02
CA ASP A 62 10.09 0.51 -7.81
C ASP A 62 8.60 0.72 -7.51
N VAL A 63 7.92 -0.24 -6.87
CA VAL A 63 6.51 -0.12 -6.51
C VAL A 63 6.35 0.73 -5.25
N LYS A 64 5.77 1.92 -5.42
CA LYS A 64 5.35 2.78 -4.31
C LYS A 64 3.96 2.40 -3.86
N ALA A 65 3.78 2.45 -2.55
CA ALA A 65 2.51 2.24 -1.90
C ALA A 65 2.28 3.32 -0.85
N THR A 66 1.05 3.79 -0.72
CA THR A 66 0.64 4.70 0.36
C THR A 66 -0.63 4.16 0.98
N GLY A 67 -0.66 4.11 2.31
CA GLY A 67 -1.84 3.80 3.10
C GLY A 67 -2.22 4.99 3.96
N ARG A 68 -3.50 5.35 3.98
CA ARG A 68 -4.03 6.40 4.85
C ARG A 68 -5.32 5.92 5.51
N LEU A 69 -5.36 5.98 6.83
CA LEU A 69 -6.55 5.63 7.61
C LEU A 69 -7.13 6.90 8.24
N THR A 70 -8.34 7.24 7.84
CA THR A 70 -9.12 8.35 8.42
C THR A 70 -10.28 7.79 9.24
N THR A 71 -11.10 8.65 9.85
CA THR A 71 -12.33 8.22 10.53
C THR A 71 -13.32 7.56 9.58
N ASP A 72 -13.33 7.96 8.32
CA ASP A 72 -14.40 7.61 7.38
C ASP A 72 -13.97 6.55 6.37
N GLN A 73 -12.67 6.50 6.04
CA GLN A 73 -12.15 5.67 4.97
C GLN A 73 -10.69 5.23 5.19
N LEU A 74 -10.40 4.04 4.68
CA LEU A 74 -9.06 3.54 4.38
C LEU A 74 -8.78 3.77 2.89
N LEU A 75 -7.70 4.50 2.59
CA LEU A 75 -7.21 4.69 1.22
C LEU A 75 -5.92 3.90 1.05
N LEU A 76 -5.85 3.13 -0.04
CA LEU A 76 -4.64 2.41 -0.45
C LEU A 76 -4.31 2.80 -1.89
N SER A 77 -3.10 3.28 -2.13
CA SER A 77 -2.64 3.69 -3.46
C SER A 77 -1.39 2.91 -3.82
N PHE A 78 -1.32 2.38 -5.03
CA PHE A 78 -0.19 1.61 -5.54
C PHE A 78 0.18 2.07 -6.94
N GLY A 79 1.47 2.20 -7.21
CA GLY A 79 1.99 2.48 -8.55
C GLY A 79 3.51 2.42 -8.57
N PRO A 80 4.13 2.13 -9.73
CA PRO A 80 5.56 2.21 -9.89
C PRO A 80 6.03 3.67 -9.86
N GLU A 81 7.26 3.89 -9.39
CA GLU A 81 7.94 5.19 -9.42
C GLU A 81 8.06 5.71 -10.86
N ALA A 82 8.42 4.81 -11.77
CA ALA A 82 8.41 5.01 -13.20
C ALA A 82 7.59 3.91 -13.86
N GLY A 83 6.52 4.30 -14.57
CA GLY A 83 5.66 3.35 -15.27
C GLY A 83 4.35 3.98 -15.69
N GLN A 84 3.46 3.15 -16.19
CA GLN A 84 2.19 3.60 -16.77
C GLN A 84 1.03 3.44 -15.79
N ASP A 85 1.14 2.57 -14.80
CA ASP A 85 0.01 2.13 -14.00
C ASP A 85 -0.12 2.89 -12.68
N ALA A 86 -1.34 3.09 -12.22
CA ALA A 86 -1.62 3.40 -10.83
C ALA A 86 -2.99 2.83 -10.47
N VAL A 87 -3.15 2.37 -9.22
CA VAL A 87 -4.44 1.91 -8.71
C VAL A 87 -4.67 2.48 -7.31
N ASP A 88 -5.86 3.04 -7.12
CA ASP A 88 -6.34 3.57 -5.87
C ASP A 88 -7.57 2.79 -5.41
N PHE A 89 -7.57 2.41 -4.13
CA PHE A 89 -8.66 1.74 -3.45
C PHE A 89 -9.17 2.63 -2.32
N VAL A 90 -10.48 2.84 -2.26
CA VAL A 90 -11.16 3.54 -1.17
C VAL A 90 -12.15 2.58 -0.51
N LEU A 91 -11.93 2.31 0.78
CA LEU A 91 -12.75 1.43 1.59
C LEU A 91 -13.40 2.24 2.73
N PRO A 92 -14.73 2.36 2.79
CA PRO A 92 -15.40 3.03 3.90
C PRO A 92 -15.17 2.28 5.22
N VAL A 93 -14.67 2.96 6.27
CA VAL A 93 -14.37 2.35 7.58
C VAL A 93 -15.60 1.70 8.20
N ALA A 94 -16.79 2.28 7.99
CA ALA A 94 -18.06 1.70 8.46
C ALA A 94 -18.39 0.33 7.85
N ARG A 95 -17.68 -0.08 6.79
CA ARG A 95 -17.83 -1.39 6.12
C ARG A 95 -16.63 -2.32 6.36
N LEU A 96 -15.64 -1.88 7.14
CA LEU A 96 -14.47 -2.66 7.52
C LEU A 96 -14.71 -3.38 8.85
N THR A 97 -14.00 -4.48 9.06
CA THR A 97 -13.94 -5.10 10.39
C THR A 97 -13.11 -4.22 11.33
N ALA A 98 -13.34 -4.30 12.64
CA ALA A 98 -12.60 -3.49 13.63
C ALA A 98 -11.08 -3.74 13.59
N GLY A 99 -10.64 -4.93 13.14
CA GLY A 99 -9.24 -5.27 12.94
C GLY A 99 -8.71 -4.99 11.54
N LEU A 100 -9.51 -4.37 10.66
CA LEU A 100 -9.26 -4.14 9.23
C LEU A 100 -9.07 -5.40 8.37
N THR A 101 -8.76 -6.56 8.96
CA THR A 101 -8.58 -7.82 8.26
C THR A 101 -9.87 -8.34 7.65
N GLY A 102 -9.78 -8.86 6.43
CA GLY A 102 -10.93 -9.32 5.68
C GLY A 102 -10.70 -9.35 4.18
N THR A 103 -11.69 -9.86 3.45
CA THR A 103 -11.75 -9.79 1.99
C THR A 103 -12.86 -8.83 1.62
N TYR A 104 -12.52 -7.81 0.84
CA TYR A 104 -13.41 -6.73 0.45
C TYR A 104 -13.55 -6.72 -1.07
N ALA A 105 -14.73 -7.08 -1.56
CA ALA A 105 -15.03 -7.09 -2.99
C ALA A 105 -15.06 -5.66 -3.56
N LEU A 106 -14.62 -5.52 -4.81
CA LEU A 106 -14.70 -4.24 -5.52
C LEU A 106 -16.15 -3.88 -5.83
N GLN A 107 -16.44 -2.58 -5.83
CA GLN A 107 -17.64 -2.07 -6.48
C GLN A 107 -17.55 -2.30 -7.98
N SER A 108 -18.70 -2.54 -8.60
CA SER A 108 -18.77 -2.83 -10.03
C SER A 108 -20.15 -2.55 -10.59
N LEU A 109 -20.21 -2.12 -11.85
CA LEU A 109 -21.46 -2.13 -12.60
C LEU A 109 -21.95 -3.57 -12.84
N PRO A 110 -23.27 -3.79 -12.97
CA PRO A 110 -24.34 -2.79 -12.93
C PRO A 110 -24.80 -2.47 -11.51
N THR A 111 -24.24 -3.12 -10.49
CA THR A 111 -24.74 -3.06 -9.10
C THR A 111 -23.64 -2.63 -8.12
N PRO A 112 -23.13 -1.38 -8.18
CA PRO A 112 -21.97 -0.96 -7.36
C PRO A 112 -22.16 -1.16 -5.85
N ALA A 113 -23.39 -1.11 -5.37
CA ALA A 113 -23.74 -1.23 -3.95
C ALA A 113 -23.39 -2.61 -3.32
N THR A 114 -23.17 -3.65 -4.12
CA THR A 114 -22.80 -4.99 -3.61
C THR A 114 -21.33 -5.07 -3.19
N GLY A 115 -20.46 -4.27 -3.81
CA GLY A 115 -19.06 -4.15 -3.44
C GLY A 115 -18.82 -3.12 -2.35
N VAL A 116 -17.69 -3.24 -1.67
CA VAL A 116 -17.26 -2.29 -0.64
C VAL A 116 -16.21 -1.32 -1.18
N VAL A 117 -15.31 -1.81 -2.02
CA VAL A 117 -14.11 -1.08 -2.41
C VAL A 117 -14.34 -0.28 -3.69
N GLN A 118 -14.28 1.04 -3.59
CA GLN A 118 -14.20 1.89 -4.78
C GLN A 118 -12.78 1.81 -5.35
N VAL A 119 -12.69 1.61 -6.66
CA VAL A 119 -11.43 1.52 -7.40
C VAL A 119 -11.34 2.58 -8.47
N ALA A 120 -10.17 3.20 -8.56
CA ALA A 120 -9.72 3.95 -9.72
C ALA A 120 -8.41 3.33 -10.25
N TYR A 121 -8.42 2.87 -11.50
CA TYR A 121 -7.21 2.41 -12.19
C TYR A 121 -6.86 3.42 -13.28
N THR A 122 -5.61 3.90 -13.25
CA THR A 122 -5.07 4.86 -14.21
C THR A 122 -3.99 4.19 -15.04
N PHE A 123 -4.06 4.37 -16.35
CA PHE A 123 -3.03 3.98 -17.30
C PHE A 123 -2.51 5.21 -18.04
N THR A 124 -1.24 5.56 -17.85
CA THR A 124 -0.58 6.73 -18.42
C THR A 124 0.16 6.34 -19.71
N THR A 125 -0.30 6.86 -20.85
CA THR A 125 0.35 6.65 -22.15
C THR A 125 1.54 7.59 -22.35
N SER A 126 1.45 8.83 -21.85
CA SER A 126 2.52 9.82 -21.99
C SER A 126 2.49 10.81 -20.83
N ARG A 127 3.69 11.19 -20.38
CA ARG A 127 3.90 12.28 -19.42
C ARG A 127 4.88 13.26 -20.05
N THR A 128 4.41 14.49 -20.29
CA THR A 128 5.19 15.56 -20.91
C THR A 128 5.08 16.83 -20.07
N GLY A 129 5.93 17.82 -20.33
CA GLY A 129 5.85 19.12 -19.64
C GLY A 129 4.53 19.86 -19.87
N SER A 130 3.78 19.53 -20.93
CA SER A 130 2.46 20.11 -21.24
C SER A 130 1.28 19.32 -20.67
N GLY A 131 1.51 18.16 -20.05
CA GLY A 131 0.47 17.38 -19.40
C GLY A 131 0.69 15.87 -19.42
N THR A 132 -0.29 15.16 -18.85
CA THR A 132 -0.34 13.69 -18.82
C THR A 132 -1.51 13.22 -19.68
N SER A 133 -1.28 12.24 -20.55
CA SER A 133 -2.33 11.55 -21.31
C SER A 133 -2.45 10.10 -20.86
N GLY A 134 -3.67 9.57 -20.88
CA GLY A 134 -3.93 8.23 -20.42
C GLY A 134 -5.41 7.85 -20.40
N ARG A 135 -5.70 6.74 -19.73
CA ARG A 135 -7.04 6.24 -19.44
C ARG A 135 -7.26 6.20 -17.94
N LEU A 136 -8.49 6.51 -17.54
CA LEU A 136 -8.97 6.36 -16.17
C LEU A 136 -10.18 5.42 -16.22
N PHE A 137 -10.12 4.34 -15.45
CA PHE A 137 -11.21 3.42 -15.26
C PHE A 137 -11.67 3.51 -13.81
N LEU A 138 -12.96 3.76 -13.63
CA LEU A 138 -13.59 3.85 -12.31
C LEU A 138 -14.59 2.71 -12.14
N SER A 139 -14.55 2.07 -10.97
CA SER A 139 -15.48 1.00 -10.55
C SER A 139 -16.97 1.36 -10.60
N ASN A 140 -17.29 2.65 -10.45
CA ASN A 140 -18.66 3.16 -10.55
C ASN A 140 -19.11 3.46 -11.99
N ALA A 141 -18.20 3.34 -12.97
CA ALA A 141 -18.44 3.63 -14.38
C ALA A 141 -18.07 2.47 -15.32
N ASN A 142 -17.47 1.40 -14.79
CA ASN A 142 -17.00 0.25 -15.57
C ASN A 142 -17.37 -1.05 -14.85
N TYR A 143 -17.48 -2.13 -15.63
CA TYR A 143 -17.51 -3.47 -15.08
C TYR A 143 -16.10 -3.83 -14.59
N MET A 144 -15.95 -3.97 -13.28
CA MET A 144 -14.73 -4.42 -12.62
C MET A 144 -14.99 -5.67 -11.79
N ASP A 145 -14.05 -6.59 -11.73
CA ASP A 145 -14.08 -7.74 -10.82
C ASP A 145 -12.80 -7.77 -9.99
N GLY A 146 -12.87 -8.39 -8.81
CA GLY A 146 -11.73 -8.58 -7.93
C GLY A 146 -12.00 -8.19 -6.49
N GLN A 147 -10.93 -7.95 -5.75
CA GLN A 147 -10.99 -7.73 -4.30
C GLN A 147 -9.70 -7.11 -3.75
N VAL A 148 -9.82 -6.52 -2.57
CA VAL A 148 -8.71 -6.24 -1.65
C VAL A 148 -8.79 -7.22 -0.50
N VAL A 149 -7.71 -7.95 -0.23
CA VAL A 149 -7.58 -8.84 0.93
C VAL A 149 -6.59 -8.23 1.90
N ILE A 150 -7.06 -7.89 3.09
CA ILE A 150 -6.21 -7.46 4.21
C ILE A 150 -5.97 -8.67 5.09
N THR A 151 -4.73 -9.16 5.10
CA THR A 151 -4.33 -10.38 5.83
C THR A 151 -3.84 -10.09 7.24
N ALA A 152 -3.25 -8.92 7.48
CA ALA A 152 -2.79 -8.51 8.80
C ALA A 152 -2.90 -6.99 9.00
N TYR A 153 -3.19 -6.60 10.24
CA TYR A 153 -3.09 -5.23 10.71
C TYR A 153 -2.40 -5.21 12.08
N ASP A 154 -1.19 -4.64 12.13
CA ASP A 154 -0.52 -4.34 13.38
C ASP A 154 -1.01 -2.99 13.88
N GLN A 155 -1.96 -3.00 14.82
CA GLN A 155 -2.53 -1.78 15.38
C GLN A 155 -1.50 -0.91 16.12
N ARG A 156 -0.49 -1.53 16.76
CA ARG A 156 0.51 -0.80 17.54
C ARG A 156 1.46 -0.03 16.63
N ARG A 157 1.88 -0.64 15.52
CA ARG A 157 2.78 -0.02 14.52
C ARG A 157 2.04 0.66 13.37
N ARG A 158 0.72 0.50 13.29
CA ARG A 158 -0.15 0.95 12.19
C ARG A 158 0.32 0.41 10.83
N LEU A 159 0.60 -0.90 10.77
CA LEU A 159 1.09 -1.56 9.55
C LEU A 159 0.04 -2.50 8.97
N LEU A 160 -0.18 -2.41 7.66
CA LEU A 160 -1.14 -3.24 6.94
C LEU A 160 -0.41 -4.20 5.98
N SER A 161 -0.88 -5.43 5.89
CA SER A 161 -0.40 -6.41 4.90
C SER A 161 -1.59 -7.04 4.18
N GLY A 162 -1.39 -7.40 2.92
CA GLY A 162 -2.47 -7.89 2.08
C GLY A 162 -2.10 -8.06 0.61
N ASN A 163 -3.13 -8.25 -0.20
CA ASN A 163 -3.03 -8.34 -1.65
C ASN A 163 -4.30 -7.78 -2.30
N TYR A 164 -4.23 -7.54 -3.59
CA TYR A 164 -5.37 -7.10 -4.38
C TYR A 164 -5.34 -7.71 -5.78
N THR A 165 -6.54 -7.80 -6.36
CA THR A 165 -6.74 -8.12 -7.77
C THR A 165 -7.80 -7.19 -8.33
N VAL A 166 -7.55 -6.67 -9.54
CA VAL A 166 -8.51 -5.94 -10.35
C VAL A 166 -8.55 -6.59 -11.73
N ARG A 167 -9.76 -6.87 -12.22
CA ARG A 167 -10.01 -7.41 -13.56
C ARG A 167 -11.02 -6.54 -14.27
N MET A 168 -10.79 -6.28 -15.54
CA MET A 168 -11.76 -5.67 -16.42
C MET A 168 -11.77 -6.43 -17.73
N ASN A 169 -12.96 -6.83 -18.17
CA ASN A 169 -13.12 -7.53 -19.44
C ASN A 169 -13.67 -6.57 -20.48
N ASP A 170 -13.25 -6.78 -21.73
CA ASP A 170 -13.75 -6.02 -22.87
C ASP A 170 -13.68 -4.50 -22.67
N ILE A 171 -12.50 -3.99 -22.31
CA ILE A 171 -12.25 -2.54 -22.21
C ILE A 171 -11.55 -2.03 -23.47
N SER A 172 -11.70 -0.73 -23.75
CA SER A 172 -10.89 -0.07 -24.78
C SER A 172 -9.41 -0.22 -24.46
N ASP A 173 -8.61 -0.61 -25.46
CA ASP A 173 -7.16 -0.76 -25.33
C ASP A 173 -6.54 0.55 -24.81
N PRO A 174 -5.88 0.53 -23.63
CA PRO A 174 -5.27 1.72 -23.07
C PRO A 174 -4.11 2.31 -23.89
N TYR A 175 -3.49 1.53 -24.77
CA TYR A 175 -2.47 2.00 -25.71
C TYR A 175 -3.07 2.67 -26.95
N SER A 176 -4.35 2.42 -27.25
CA SER A 176 -4.99 2.98 -28.43
C SER A 176 -5.24 4.47 -28.27
N THR A 177 -4.82 5.26 -29.26
CA THR A 177 -5.14 6.69 -29.37
C THR A 177 -6.57 6.93 -29.88
N ALA A 178 -7.20 5.93 -30.50
CA ALA A 178 -8.58 6.00 -30.95
C ALA A 178 -9.51 5.84 -29.74
N MET A 179 -9.92 6.97 -29.15
CA MET A 179 -10.70 6.99 -27.90
C MET A 179 -12.10 6.39 -28.03
N SER A 180 -12.66 6.37 -29.24
CA SER A 180 -14.07 5.97 -29.45
C SER A 180 -14.45 5.63 -30.89
N SER A 181 -13.55 5.75 -31.88
CA SER A 181 -13.86 5.46 -33.28
C SER A 181 -13.66 3.98 -33.61
N PRO A 182 -14.69 3.25 -34.05
CA PRO A 182 -14.54 1.86 -34.48
C PRO A 182 -13.62 1.72 -35.70
N PRO A 183 -12.86 0.61 -35.80
CA PRO A 183 -12.72 -0.45 -34.80
C PRO A 183 -11.64 -0.08 -33.76
N ALA A 184 -12.06 0.33 -32.55
CA ALA A 184 -11.14 0.50 -31.44
C ALA A 184 -10.73 -0.87 -30.90
N ALA A 185 -9.42 -1.13 -30.78
CA ALA A 185 -8.92 -2.35 -30.18
C ALA A 185 -9.44 -2.50 -28.75
N ARG A 186 -9.77 -3.74 -28.35
CA ARG A 186 -10.31 -4.08 -27.03
C ARG A 186 -9.46 -5.16 -26.39
N CYS A 187 -9.36 -5.11 -25.06
CA CYS A 187 -8.57 -6.04 -24.27
C CYS A 187 -9.24 -6.36 -22.94
N ASN A 188 -8.78 -7.43 -22.29
CA ASN A 188 -9.04 -7.72 -20.89
C ASN A 188 -7.82 -7.29 -20.08
N LEU A 189 -8.03 -6.54 -19.00
CA LEU A 189 -7.01 -6.19 -18.02
C LEU A 189 -7.09 -7.16 -16.84
N THR A 190 -5.94 -7.61 -16.38
CA THR A 190 -5.73 -8.12 -15.01
C THR A 190 -4.60 -7.35 -14.36
N LEU A 191 -4.85 -6.83 -13.16
CA LEU A 191 -3.86 -6.20 -12.31
C LEU A 191 -3.84 -6.93 -10.96
N ASN A 192 -2.67 -7.39 -10.55
CA ASN A 192 -2.46 -8.02 -9.25
C ASN A 192 -1.41 -7.23 -8.47
N GLY A 193 -1.50 -7.28 -7.15
CA GLY A 193 -0.42 -6.79 -6.31
C GLY A 193 -0.48 -7.33 -4.89
N SER A 194 0.62 -7.17 -4.18
CA SER A 194 0.77 -7.51 -2.77
C SER A 194 1.44 -6.37 -2.03
N PHE A 195 1.15 -6.27 -0.74
CA PHE A 195 1.77 -5.30 0.15
C PHE A 195 2.00 -5.92 1.50
N GLU A 196 3.17 -5.66 2.08
CA GLU A 196 3.58 -6.14 3.38
C GLU A 196 4.11 -4.96 4.18
N ASN A 197 3.67 -4.86 5.44
CA ASN A 197 4.11 -3.83 6.38
C ASN A 197 3.90 -2.40 5.82
N LEU A 198 2.82 -2.17 5.07
CA LEU A 198 2.45 -0.86 4.56
C LEU A 198 2.08 0.08 5.72
N PRO A 199 2.80 1.17 5.94
CA PRO A 199 2.46 2.12 6.99
C PRO A 199 1.16 2.86 6.67
N LEU A 200 0.28 2.96 7.67
CA LEU A 200 -0.93 3.79 7.59
C LEU A 200 -0.65 5.15 8.24
N GLN A 201 -0.79 6.20 7.44
CA GLN A 201 -0.81 7.60 7.91
C GLN A 201 -2.15 7.92 8.56
#